data_AF-A0A9D1CQ79-F1
#
_entry.id   AF-A0A9D1CQ79-F1
#
_cell.length_a   1.000
_cell.length_b   1.000
_cell.length_c   1.000
_cell.angle_alpha   90.00
_cell.angle_beta   90.00
_cell.angle_gamma   90.00
#
_symmetry.space_group_name_H-M   'P 1'
#
loop_
_entity.id
_entity.type
_entity.pdbx_description
1 polymer ?
#
loop_
_entity_poly.entity_id
_entity_poly.type
_entity_poly.pdbx_seq_one_letter_code
_entity_poly.pdbx_strand_id
1 'polypeptide(L)'
;MFDDPYRILGLKPGASEEEVKRAYRQLAKKYHPDMNPGDPYAAKMMNDINAAYDQIKNPPRQTTTQNSYDPFAGWQRREDPGQSQNTEFQAARHYIQMGAFQDAAYVLHNVPTGQRSAEWYYLSALVNLNMGNRILAYEQINQACRMAPDNPEYQSVREQVERYGTAYQAQQQGFHFNMDPWQACLGLCICSNLLSCYPGLCCFC
;
A
#
# COMPACT_ATOMS: atom_id res chain seq x y z
N MET A 1 -30.30 9.01 7.66
CA MET A 1 -29.19 8.12 7.30
C MET A 1 -29.75 7.19 6.26
N PHE A 2 -29.31 7.29 5.00
CA PHE A 2 -29.79 6.40 3.93
C PHE A 2 -28.76 5.30 3.81
N ASP A 3 -29.01 4.18 4.47
CA ASP A 3 -28.07 3.05 4.59
C ASP A 3 -27.94 2.21 3.31
N ASP A 4 -28.43 2.72 2.18
CA ASP A 4 -28.49 1.98 0.91
C ASP A 4 -27.93 2.83 -0.25
N PRO A 5 -26.71 2.53 -0.74
CA PRO A 5 -26.08 3.27 -1.84
C PRO A 5 -26.90 3.19 -3.14
N TYR A 6 -27.68 2.13 -3.33
CA TYR A 6 -28.56 2.02 -4.51
C TYR A 6 -29.69 3.06 -4.45
N ARG A 7 -30.20 3.39 -3.27
CA ARG A 7 -31.27 4.40 -3.11
C ARG A 7 -30.79 5.81 -3.41
N ILE A 8 -29.53 6.12 -3.11
CA ILE A 8 -28.92 7.42 -3.45
C ILE A 8 -28.84 7.60 -4.98
N LEU A 9 -28.56 6.52 -5.70
CA LEU A 9 -28.58 6.49 -7.17
C LEU A 9 -29.98 6.32 -7.78
N GLY A 10 -31.03 6.17 -6.95
CA GLY A 10 -32.41 5.95 -7.41
C GLY A 10 -32.64 4.55 -8.00
N LEU A 11 -31.79 3.59 -7.67
CA LEU A 11 -31.82 2.21 -8.16
C LEU A 11 -32.37 1.25 -7.10
N LYS A 12 -32.80 0.07 -7.55
CA LYS A 12 -33.15 -1.04 -6.67
C LYS A 12 -31.86 -1.74 -6.18
N PRO A 13 -31.85 -2.31 -4.96
CA PRO A 13 -30.77 -3.17 -4.49
C PRO A 13 -30.54 -4.31 -5.48
N GLY A 14 -29.28 -4.56 -5.85
CA GLY A 14 -28.91 -5.59 -6.83
C GLY A 14 -29.02 -5.17 -8.30
N ALA A 15 -29.15 -3.87 -8.59
CA ALA A 15 -29.02 -3.36 -9.95
C ALA A 15 -27.66 -3.72 -10.57
N SER A 16 -27.66 -3.98 -11.88
CA SER A 16 -26.46 -4.33 -12.63
C SER A 16 -25.45 -3.18 -12.68
N GLU A 17 -24.16 -3.50 -12.82
CA GLU A 17 -23.09 -2.49 -12.89
C GLU A 17 -23.34 -1.44 -14.01
N GLU A 18 -23.93 -1.88 -15.13
CA GLU A 18 -24.29 -1.01 -16.24
C GLU A 18 -25.43 -0.03 -15.91
N GLU A 19 -26.41 -0.47 -15.10
CA GLU A 19 -27.46 0.41 -14.57
C GLU A 19 -26.89 1.43 -13.59
N VAL A 20 -25.98 0.98 -12.71
CA VAL A 20 -25.28 1.83 -11.73
C VAL A 20 -24.45 2.91 -12.43
N LYS A 21 -23.64 2.55 -13.44
CA LYS A 21 -22.87 3.52 -14.25
C LYS A 21 -23.76 4.52 -14.97
N ARG A 22 -24.90 4.07 -15.50
CA ARG A 22 -25.84 4.93 -16.22
C ARG A 22 -26.52 5.94 -15.29
N ALA A 23 -26.99 5.49 -14.11
CA ALA A 23 -27.59 6.36 -13.11
C ALA A 23 -26.57 7.39 -12.59
N TYR A 24 -25.35 6.94 -12.28
CA TYR A 24 -24.25 7.82 -11.86
C TYR A 24 -23.98 8.93 -12.88
N ARG A 25 -23.81 8.59 -14.16
CA ARG A 25 -23.55 9.59 -15.22
C ARG A 25 -24.68 10.63 -15.35
N GLN A 26 -25.94 10.21 -15.18
CA GLN A 26 -27.08 11.12 -15.25
C GLN A 26 -27.11 12.09 -14.06
N LEU A 27 -26.88 11.58 -12.85
CA LEU A 27 -26.88 12.37 -11.63
C LEU A 27 -25.66 13.30 -11.55
N ALA A 28 -24.47 12.81 -11.93
CA ALA A 28 -23.25 13.60 -12.00
C ALA A 28 -23.38 14.77 -12.98
N LYS A 29 -24.02 14.57 -14.14
CA LYS A 29 -24.31 15.66 -15.07
C LYS A 29 -25.29 16.67 -14.47
N LYS A 30 -26.30 16.21 -13.72
CA LYS A 30 -27.31 17.07 -13.11
C LYS A 30 -26.74 17.96 -12.00
N TYR A 31 -25.83 17.42 -11.18
CA TYR A 31 -25.25 18.11 -10.02
C TYR A 31 -23.80 18.53 -10.21
N HIS A 32 -23.29 18.54 -11.46
CA HIS A 32 -21.92 18.92 -11.75
C HIS A 32 -21.63 20.36 -11.27
N PRO A 33 -20.46 20.65 -10.66
CA PRO A 33 -20.10 21.99 -10.23
C PRO A 33 -20.08 23.01 -11.37
N ASP A 34 -19.70 22.59 -12.59
CA ASP A 34 -19.73 23.49 -13.77
C ASP A 34 -21.16 23.90 -14.18
N MET A 35 -22.16 23.06 -13.92
CA MET A 35 -23.56 23.36 -14.22
C MET A 35 -24.29 24.02 -13.04
N ASN A 36 -23.76 23.87 -11.82
CA ASN A 36 -24.32 24.43 -10.59
C ASN A 36 -23.24 25.12 -9.75
N PRO A 37 -22.59 26.17 -10.27
CA PRO A 37 -21.51 26.84 -9.56
C PRO A 37 -22.06 27.53 -8.30
N GLY A 38 -21.47 27.20 -7.15
CA GLY A 38 -21.80 27.84 -5.87
C GLY A 38 -23.07 27.33 -5.18
N ASP A 39 -23.72 26.29 -5.70
CA ASP A 39 -24.85 25.67 -5.00
C ASP A 39 -24.36 24.63 -3.98
N PRO A 40 -24.50 24.88 -2.65
CA PRO A 40 -24.09 23.94 -1.62
C PRO A 40 -24.91 22.63 -1.65
N TYR A 41 -26.15 22.67 -2.17
CA TYR A 41 -26.99 21.49 -2.30
C TYR A 41 -26.47 20.57 -3.42
N ALA A 42 -26.14 21.13 -4.59
CA ALA A 42 -25.53 20.37 -5.68
C ALA A 42 -24.18 19.75 -5.26
N ALA A 43 -23.34 20.51 -4.53
CA ALA A 43 -22.08 20.00 -4.01
C ALA A 43 -22.27 18.82 -3.05
N LYS A 44 -23.24 18.93 -2.13
CA LYS A 44 -23.58 17.84 -1.20
C LYS A 44 -24.11 16.61 -1.95
N MET A 45 -25.03 16.80 -2.88
CA MET A 45 -25.58 15.70 -3.68
C MET A 45 -24.49 15.01 -4.50
N MET A 46 -23.59 15.77 -5.13
CA MET A 46 -22.47 15.21 -5.90
C MET A 46 -21.55 14.36 -5.02
N ASN A 47 -21.26 14.80 -3.79
CA ASN A 47 -20.49 14.02 -2.83
C ASN A 47 -21.22 12.71 -2.47
N ASP A 48 -22.50 12.79 -2.10
CA ASP A 48 -23.33 11.63 -1.76
C ASP A 48 -23.40 10.61 -2.94
N ILE A 49 -23.49 11.10 -4.18
CA ILE A 49 -23.52 10.29 -5.41
C ILE A 49 -22.17 9.57 -5.65
N ASN A 50 -21.05 10.29 -5.49
CA ASN A 50 -19.71 9.70 -5.66
C ASN A 50 -19.46 8.61 -4.61
N ALA A 51 -19.79 8.88 -3.35
CA ALA A 51 -19.66 7.91 -2.27
C ALA A 51 -20.49 6.64 -2.53
N ALA A 52 -21.73 6.79 -3.00
CA ALA A 52 -22.59 5.66 -3.33
C ALA A 52 -22.06 4.83 -4.51
N TYR A 53 -21.55 5.48 -5.56
CA TYR A 53 -20.98 4.81 -6.73
C TYR A 53 -19.71 4.03 -6.38
N ASP A 54 -18.81 4.63 -5.59
CA ASP A 54 -17.58 3.99 -5.14
C ASP A 54 -17.88 2.76 -4.26
N GLN A 55 -18.88 2.85 -3.38
CA GLN A 55 -19.31 1.74 -2.53
C GLN A 55 -19.89 0.55 -3.32
N ILE A 56 -20.57 0.80 -4.45
CA ILE A 56 -21.11 -0.26 -5.31
C ILE A 56 -20.04 -0.86 -6.22
N LYS A 57 -19.14 -0.02 -6.76
CA LYS A 57 -18.11 -0.44 -7.72
C LYS A 57 -16.96 -1.17 -7.04
N ASN A 58 -16.54 -0.67 -5.89
CA ASN A 58 -15.59 -1.33 -5.01
C ASN A 58 -16.36 -1.78 -3.78
N PRO A 59 -17.21 -2.83 -3.89
CA PRO A 59 -17.81 -3.38 -2.70
C PRO A 59 -16.63 -3.68 -1.77
N PRO A 60 -16.60 -3.14 -0.54
CA PRO A 60 -15.58 -3.53 0.39
C PRO A 60 -15.60 -5.06 0.39
N ARG A 61 -14.42 -5.69 0.20
CA ARG A 61 -14.28 -7.10 0.60
C ARG A 61 -14.97 -7.19 1.94
N GLN A 62 -15.84 -8.18 2.13
CA GLN A 62 -16.60 -8.36 3.36
C GLN A 62 -15.65 -8.54 4.56
N THR A 63 -15.12 -7.42 5.00
CA THR A 63 -14.43 -7.08 6.23
C THR A 63 -15.11 -5.79 6.60
N THR A 64 -16.33 -5.96 7.08
CA THR A 64 -17.16 -5.03 7.83
C THR A 64 -16.39 -3.78 8.27
N THR A 65 -16.37 -2.75 7.42
CA THR A 65 -15.82 -1.42 7.73
C THR A 65 -16.90 -0.40 7.45
N GLN A 66 -17.97 -0.50 8.24
CA GLN A 66 -18.89 0.62 8.53
C GLN A 66 -19.66 0.43 9.84
N ASN A 67 -19.64 -0.78 10.41
CA ASN A 67 -19.46 -0.95 11.84
C ASN A 67 -18.01 -1.36 12.05
N SER A 68 -17.33 -0.85 13.07
CA SER A 68 -16.06 -1.40 13.51
C SER A 68 -16.33 -2.85 13.94
N TYR A 69 -16.21 -3.80 13.01
CA TYR A 69 -16.03 -5.20 13.37
C TYR A 69 -14.59 -5.29 13.84
N ASP A 70 -14.38 -4.84 15.07
CA ASP A 70 -13.27 -5.28 15.86
C ASP A 70 -13.54 -6.75 16.15
N PRO A 71 -12.80 -7.70 15.55
CA PRO A 71 -13.01 -9.12 15.81
C PRO A 71 -12.67 -9.50 17.27
N PHE A 72 -12.28 -8.51 18.09
CA PHE A 72 -12.04 -8.59 19.52
C PHE A 72 -13.11 -7.88 20.40
N ALA A 73 -14.20 -7.36 19.83
CA ALA A 73 -15.27 -6.69 20.60
C ALA A 73 -15.90 -7.57 21.72
N GLY A 74 -15.76 -8.90 21.63
CA GLY A 74 -16.17 -9.85 22.68
C GLY A 74 -15.24 -9.91 23.90
N TRP A 75 -13.98 -9.47 23.75
CA TRP A 75 -12.94 -9.51 24.80
C TRP A 75 -12.73 -8.16 25.51
N GLN A 76 -13.17 -7.05 24.91
CA GLN A 76 -13.09 -5.68 25.48
C GLN A 76 -14.01 -5.41 26.68
N ARG A 77 -14.78 -6.40 27.19
CA ARG A 77 -15.81 -6.14 28.22
C ARG A 77 -15.30 -6.05 29.66
N ARG A 78 -14.01 -5.77 29.89
CA ARG A 78 -13.44 -5.37 31.19
C ARG A 78 -12.23 -4.45 30.97
N GLU A 79 -12.47 -3.17 30.77
CA GLU A 79 -11.40 -2.17 30.69
C GLU A 79 -10.98 -1.70 32.09
N ASP A 80 -9.77 -2.10 32.47
CA ASP A 80 -8.91 -1.38 33.41
C ASP A 80 -7.98 -0.49 32.55
N PRO A 81 -7.92 0.85 32.72
CA PRO A 81 -7.25 1.77 31.79
C PRO A 81 -5.75 1.59 31.57
N GLY A 82 -5.10 0.63 32.24
CA GLY A 82 -3.66 0.38 32.15
C GLY A 82 -3.22 -0.80 31.28
N GLN A 83 -4.13 -1.65 30.79
CA GLN A 83 -3.78 -2.93 30.14
C GLN A 83 -4.15 -3.05 28.64
N SER A 84 -4.83 -2.06 28.07
CA SER A 84 -5.31 -2.10 26.67
C SER A 84 -4.20 -2.49 25.70
N GLN A 85 -3.05 -1.78 25.74
CA GLN A 85 -1.93 -1.92 24.79
C GLN A 85 -1.39 -3.34 24.61
N ASN A 86 -1.45 -4.16 25.68
CA ASN A 86 -1.01 -5.54 25.60
C ASN A 86 -2.01 -6.43 24.85
N THR A 87 -3.30 -6.08 24.86
CA THR A 87 -4.35 -6.87 24.24
C THR A 87 -4.38 -6.73 22.72
N GLU A 88 -4.15 -5.54 22.15
CA GLU A 88 -4.14 -5.39 20.68
C GLU A 88 -2.89 -6.04 20.07
N PHE A 89 -1.73 -5.94 20.73
CA PHE A 89 -0.51 -6.62 20.26
C PHE A 89 -0.59 -8.14 20.42
N GLN A 90 -1.24 -8.63 21.47
CA GLN A 90 -1.54 -10.06 21.62
C GLN A 90 -2.48 -10.55 20.51
N ALA A 91 -3.52 -9.78 20.18
CA ALA A 91 -4.42 -10.11 19.08
C ALA A 91 -3.67 -10.12 17.73
N ALA A 92 -2.86 -9.10 17.46
CA ALA A 92 -2.04 -9.03 16.24
C ALA A 92 -1.10 -10.24 16.11
N ARG A 93 -0.46 -10.68 17.20
CA ARG A 93 0.36 -11.92 17.19
C ARG A 93 -0.46 -13.14 16.83
N HIS A 94 -1.66 -13.28 17.40
CA HIS A 94 -2.53 -14.41 17.10
C HIS A 94 -2.91 -14.46 15.60
N TYR A 95 -3.26 -13.31 15.00
CA TYR A 95 -3.54 -13.23 13.58
C TYR A 95 -2.32 -13.57 12.72
N ILE A 96 -1.13 -13.10 13.10
CA ILE A 96 0.12 -13.44 12.40
C ILE A 96 0.37 -14.95 12.45
N GLN A 97 0.18 -15.60 13.60
CA GLN A 97 0.33 -17.05 13.76
C GLN A 97 -0.62 -17.84 12.87
N MET A 98 -1.84 -17.33 12.65
CA MET A 98 -2.83 -17.94 11.76
C MET A 98 -2.63 -17.60 10.28
N GLY A 99 -1.66 -16.73 9.93
CA GLY A 99 -1.44 -16.23 8.57
C GLY A 99 -2.48 -15.19 8.11
N ALA A 100 -3.32 -14.69 9.02
CA ALA A 100 -4.35 -13.68 8.76
C ALA A 100 -3.74 -12.27 8.78
N PHE A 101 -2.79 -11.99 7.88
CA PHE A 101 -2.01 -10.76 7.90
C PHE A 101 -2.84 -9.48 7.66
N GLN A 102 -3.97 -9.59 6.95
CA GLN A 102 -4.89 -8.45 6.74
C GLN A 102 -5.58 -8.04 8.04
N ASP A 103 -6.03 -9.00 8.85
CA ASP A 103 -6.66 -8.73 10.14
C ASP A 103 -5.64 -8.18 11.14
N ALA A 104 -4.42 -8.73 11.13
CA ALA A 104 -3.31 -8.19 11.91
C ALA A 104 -2.99 -6.72 11.54
N ALA A 105 -2.98 -6.39 10.23
CA ALA A 105 -2.78 -5.03 9.75
C ALA A 105 -3.88 -4.07 10.22
N TYR A 106 -5.13 -4.52 10.21
CA TYR A 106 -6.28 -3.74 10.68
C TYR A 106 -6.14 -3.38 12.16
N VAL A 107 -5.85 -4.36 13.01
CA VAL A 107 -5.66 -4.16 14.45
C VAL A 107 -4.51 -3.18 14.71
N LEU A 108 -3.38 -3.35 14.04
CA LEU A 108 -2.22 -2.47 14.21
C LEU A 108 -2.46 -1.05 13.67
N HIS A 109 -3.27 -0.90 12.61
CA HIS A 109 -3.60 0.42 12.06
C HIS A 109 -4.39 1.29 13.03
N ASN A 110 -5.27 0.67 13.83
CA ASN A 110 -6.10 1.37 14.81
C ASN A 110 -5.30 1.90 16.02
N VAL A 111 -4.04 1.47 16.19
CA VAL A 111 -3.18 1.93 17.28
C VAL A 111 -2.70 3.38 16.99
N PRO A 112 -3.02 4.35 17.88
CA PRO A 112 -2.58 5.73 17.73
C PRO A 112 -1.06 5.86 17.67
N THR A 113 -0.56 6.83 16.90
CA THR A 113 0.89 7.03 16.70
C THR A 113 1.66 7.23 18.01
N GLY A 114 1.06 7.91 19.00
CA GLY A 114 1.65 8.12 20.33
C GLY A 114 1.79 6.87 21.18
N GLN A 115 1.13 5.75 20.83
CA GLN A 115 1.15 4.48 21.56
C GLN A 115 1.94 3.39 20.83
N ARG A 116 2.60 3.72 19.71
CA ARG A 116 3.38 2.76 18.93
C ARG A 116 4.72 2.48 19.62
N SER A 117 4.77 1.37 20.34
CA SER A 117 5.97 0.85 20.98
C SER A 117 6.89 0.12 19.99
N ALA A 118 8.08 -0.29 20.44
CA ALA A 118 8.99 -1.12 19.64
C ALA A 118 8.32 -2.41 19.11
N GLU A 119 7.43 -2.97 19.93
CA GLU A 119 6.63 -4.16 19.60
C GLU A 119 5.65 -3.91 18.46
N TRP A 120 5.00 -2.75 18.41
CA TRP A 120 4.14 -2.38 17.29
C TRP A 120 4.93 -2.37 15.97
N TYR A 121 6.13 -1.76 15.97
CA TYR A 121 6.98 -1.71 14.79
C TYR A 121 7.45 -3.10 14.36
N TYR A 122 7.77 -3.98 15.31
CA TYR A 122 8.11 -5.36 15.05
C TYR A 122 6.95 -6.14 14.41
N LEU A 123 5.75 -6.10 15.00
CA LEU A 123 4.57 -6.80 14.47
C LEU A 123 4.16 -6.24 13.10
N SER A 124 4.20 -4.92 12.94
CA SER A 124 3.92 -4.27 11.66
C SER A 124 4.93 -4.68 10.58
N ALA A 125 6.21 -4.82 10.93
CA ALA A 125 7.22 -5.29 9.99
C ALA A 125 6.91 -6.71 9.52
N LEU A 126 6.59 -7.64 10.44
CA LEU A 126 6.23 -9.02 10.11
C LEU A 126 5.02 -9.10 9.17
N VAL A 127 3.98 -8.31 9.45
CA VAL A 127 2.78 -8.23 8.61
C VAL A 127 3.16 -7.74 7.21
N ASN A 128 3.93 -6.65 7.11
CA ASN A 128 4.34 -6.09 5.83
C ASN A 128 5.26 -7.02 5.03
N LEU A 129 6.13 -7.80 5.68
CA LEU A 129 6.93 -8.82 5.01
C LEU A 129 6.07 -9.86 4.32
N ASN A 130 5.09 -10.41 5.04
CA ASN A 130 4.18 -11.43 4.52
C ASN A 130 3.22 -10.88 3.47
N MET A 131 2.91 -9.58 3.52
CA MET A 131 2.13 -8.88 2.49
C MET A 131 2.96 -8.42 1.28
N GLY A 132 4.28 -8.61 1.28
CA GLY A 132 5.17 -8.24 0.16
C GLY A 132 5.67 -6.79 0.18
N ASN A 133 5.30 -5.99 1.19
CA ASN A 133 5.74 -4.60 1.39
C ASN A 133 7.14 -4.56 2.04
N ARG A 134 8.15 -5.08 1.33
CA ARG A 134 9.50 -5.31 1.88
C ARG A 134 10.23 -4.05 2.32
N ILE A 135 10.04 -2.94 1.59
CA ILE A 135 10.68 -1.66 1.90
C ILE A 135 10.15 -1.11 3.23
N LEU A 136 8.82 -1.07 3.39
CA LEU A 136 8.19 -0.61 4.62
C LEU A 136 8.54 -1.52 5.80
N ALA A 137 8.58 -2.84 5.58
CA ALA A 137 9.01 -3.78 6.62
C ALA A 137 10.45 -3.53 7.07
N TYR A 138 11.37 -3.24 6.15
CA TYR A 138 12.77 -2.92 6.47
C TYR A 138 12.88 -1.66 7.32
N GLU A 139 12.15 -0.60 6.97
CA GLU A 139 12.14 0.63 7.77
C GLU A 139 11.60 0.38 9.18
N GLN A 140 10.50 -0.36 9.28
CA GLN A 140 9.84 -0.65 10.55
C GLN A 140 10.68 -1.54 11.46
N ILE A 141 11.32 -2.59 10.94
CA ILE A 141 12.18 -3.45 11.78
C ILE A 141 13.42 -2.71 12.28
N ASN A 142 13.99 -1.81 11.47
CA ASN A 142 15.08 -0.96 11.91
C ASN A 142 14.65 0.00 13.02
N GLN A 143 13.44 0.55 12.92
CA GLN A 143 12.87 1.38 13.98
C GLN A 143 12.67 0.57 15.27
N ALA A 144 12.16 -0.66 15.18
CA ALA A 144 12.01 -1.55 16.33
C ALA A 144 13.36 -1.84 17.01
N CYS A 145 14.41 -2.15 16.24
CA CYS A 145 15.76 -2.38 16.77
C CYS A 145 16.39 -1.12 17.39
N ARG A 146 16.06 0.09 16.90
CA ARG A 146 16.52 1.35 17.51
C ARG A 146 15.87 1.59 18.87
N MET A 147 14.60 1.21 19.01
CA MET A 147 13.85 1.39 20.25
C MET A 147 14.19 0.32 21.29
N ALA A 148 14.47 -0.91 20.86
CA ALA A 148 14.82 -2.03 21.72
C ALA A 148 16.07 -2.76 21.17
N PRO A 149 17.27 -2.19 21.37
CA PRO A 149 18.50 -2.76 20.81
C PRO A 149 18.87 -4.11 21.42
N ASP A 150 18.49 -4.36 22.66
CA ASP A 150 18.85 -5.57 23.41
C ASP A 150 17.94 -6.77 23.10
N ASN A 151 16.91 -6.61 22.25
CA ASN A 151 15.99 -7.70 21.93
C ASN A 151 16.54 -8.57 20.77
N PRO A 152 16.95 -9.83 21.03
CA PRO A 152 17.48 -10.72 19.99
C PRO A 152 16.44 -11.10 18.94
N GLU A 153 15.15 -11.10 19.29
CA GLU A 153 14.06 -11.43 18.37
C GLU A 153 14.01 -10.43 17.20
N TYR A 154 14.13 -9.14 17.50
CA TYR A 154 14.05 -8.07 16.49
C TYR A 154 15.28 -8.08 15.59
N GLN A 155 16.46 -8.34 16.18
CA GLN A 155 17.71 -8.48 15.44
C GLN A 155 17.64 -9.63 14.44
N SER A 156 17.08 -10.77 14.83
CA SER A 156 16.94 -11.95 13.95
C SER A 156 16.07 -11.65 12.73
N VAL A 157 14.95 -10.94 12.91
CA VAL A 157 14.07 -10.55 11.82
C VAL A 157 14.72 -9.51 10.94
N ARG A 158 15.44 -8.52 11.49
CA ARG A 158 16.19 -7.55 10.69
C ARG A 158 17.18 -8.23 9.75
N GLU A 159 17.96 -9.19 10.25
CA GLU A 159 18.91 -9.94 9.44
C GLU A 159 18.20 -10.73 8.33
N GLN A 160 17.04 -11.31 8.63
CA GLN A 160 16.20 -11.97 7.62
C GLN A 160 15.76 -10.99 6.52
N VAL A 161 15.32 -9.78 6.87
CA VAL A 161 14.90 -8.76 5.89
C VAL A 161 16.08 -8.26 5.05
N GLU A 162 17.26 -8.07 5.66
CA GLU A 162 18.48 -7.63 4.96
C GLU A 162 18.91 -8.64 3.89
N ARG A 163 18.83 -9.93 4.19
CA ARG A 163 19.12 -11.01 3.21
C ARG A 163 18.23 -10.96 1.98
N TYR A 164 16.98 -10.47 2.10
CA TYR A 164 16.11 -10.27 0.94
C TYR A 164 16.44 -8.99 0.14
N GLY A 165 17.03 -7.98 0.78
CA GLY A 165 17.44 -6.72 0.14
C GLY A 165 18.72 -6.83 -0.68
N THR A 166 19.69 -7.64 -0.23
CA THR A 166 20.96 -7.85 -0.94
C THR A 166 20.79 -8.59 -2.27
N ALA A 167 19.71 -9.36 -2.45
CA ALA A 167 19.36 -9.97 -3.73
C ALA A 167 19.09 -8.91 -4.83
N TYR A 168 18.51 -7.76 -4.48
CA TYR A 168 18.28 -6.67 -5.42
C TYR A 168 19.53 -5.81 -5.64
N GLN A 169 20.40 -5.65 -4.63
CA GLN A 169 21.69 -4.95 -4.79
C GLN A 169 22.71 -5.78 -5.61
N ALA A 170 22.72 -7.11 -5.48
CA ALA A 170 23.54 -7.98 -6.32
C ALA A 170 23.15 -7.90 -7.80
N GLN A 171 21.87 -7.64 -8.10
CA GLN A 171 21.39 -7.43 -9.47
C GLN A 171 21.70 -6.03 -10.03
N GLN A 172 21.95 -5.02 -9.19
CA GLN A 172 22.48 -3.72 -9.62
C GLN A 172 24.00 -3.73 -9.86
N GLN A 173 24.73 -4.73 -9.36
CA GLN A 173 26.13 -4.99 -9.75
C GLN A 173 26.27 -5.80 -11.05
N GLY A 174 25.19 -5.91 -11.84
CA GLY A 174 25.10 -6.78 -13.01
C GLY A 174 24.86 -6.11 -14.35
N PHE A 175 25.31 -4.86 -14.55
CA PHE A 175 25.65 -4.31 -15.89
C PHE A 175 26.80 -3.31 -15.73
N HIS A 176 27.92 -3.73 -15.15
CA HIS A 176 29.18 -3.09 -15.49
C HIS A 176 29.55 -3.57 -16.90
N PHE A 177 29.25 -2.75 -17.91
CA PHE A 177 30.06 -2.78 -19.12
C PHE A 177 31.44 -2.30 -18.69
N ASN A 178 32.30 -3.23 -18.31
CA ASN A 178 33.72 -2.96 -18.14
C ASN A 178 34.31 -2.82 -19.55
N MET A 179 33.93 -1.75 -20.24
CA MET A 179 34.57 -1.33 -21.46
C MET A 179 35.73 -0.45 -21.03
N ASP A 180 36.95 -0.96 -21.20
CA ASP A 180 38.13 -0.11 -21.25
C ASP A 180 37.84 1.04 -22.25
N PRO A 181 38.08 2.30 -21.89
CA PRO A 181 37.87 3.43 -22.80
C PRO A 181 38.58 3.25 -24.15
N TRP A 182 39.67 2.47 -24.15
CA TRP A 182 40.44 2.11 -25.34
C TRP A 182 39.77 1.04 -26.22
N GLN A 183 39.04 0.08 -25.63
CA GLN A 183 38.36 -1.00 -26.37
C GLN A 183 37.02 -0.54 -26.97
N ALA A 184 36.35 0.43 -26.34
CA ALA A 184 35.15 1.05 -26.89
C ALA A 184 35.44 1.84 -28.19
N CYS A 185 36.58 2.53 -28.27
CA CYS A 185 37.02 3.21 -29.50
C CYS A 185 37.32 2.23 -30.64
N LEU A 186 37.98 1.10 -30.37
CA LEU A 186 38.27 0.09 -31.39
C LEU A 186 36.98 -0.57 -31.94
N GLY A 187 35.98 -0.80 -31.09
CA GLY A 187 34.69 -1.34 -31.51
C GLY A 187 33.90 -0.41 -32.44
N LEU A 188 33.90 0.90 -32.16
CA LEU A 188 33.25 1.91 -33.02
C LEU A 188 33.98 2.13 -34.35
N CYS A 189 35.31 2.00 -34.38
CA CYS A 189 36.11 2.11 -35.61
C CYS A 189 35.93 0.94 -36.58
N ILE A 190 35.73 -0.28 -36.08
CA ILE A 190 35.52 -1.47 -36.92
C ILE A 190 34.12 -1.44 -37.55
N CYS A 191 33.09 -0.99 -36.82
CA CYS A 191 31.74 -0.83 -37.35
C CYS A 191 31.64 0.28 -38.41
N SER A 192 32.47 1.32 -38.32
CA SER A 192 32.48 2.40 -39.33
C SER A 192 33.19 2.00 -40.64
N ASN A 193 33.98 0.93 -40.66
CA ASN A 193 34.66 0.42 -41.87
C ASN A 193 33.84 -0.60 -42.67
N LEU A 194 32.77 -1.15 -42.10
CA LEU A 194 31.94 -2.15 -42.79
C LEU A 194 30.70 -1.57 -43.48
N LEU A 195 30.35 -0.30 -43.25
CA LEU A 195 29.11 0.27 -43.80
C LEU A 195 29.23 1.45 -44.77
N SER A 196 30.40 2.09 -44.96
CA SER A 196 30.46 3.23 -45.88
C SER A 196 31.84 3.41 -46.51
N CYS A 197 31.92 3.17 -47.81
CA CYS A 197 32.78 3.93 -48.71
C CYS A 197 32.75 5.42 -48.33
N TYR A 198 33.86 6.03 -47.91
CA TYR A 198 34.28 7.40 -48.26
C TYR A 198 35.65 7.68 -47.61
N PRO A 199 36.70 8.06 -48.37
CA PRO A 199 38.02 8.31 -47.81
C PRO A 199 38.09 9.76 -47.33
N GLY A 200 38.24 9.95 -46.03
CA GLY A 200 38.56 11.26 -45.50
C GLY A 200 38.21 11.41 -44.05
N LEU A 201 39.23 11.78 -43.29
CA LEU A 201 39.18 12.47 -42.00
C LEU A 201 39.20 11.60 -40.73
N CYS A 202 40.39 11.69 -40.11
CA CYS A 202 40.60 11.94 -38.68
C CYS A 202 40.92 10.74 -37.79
N CYS A 203 42.22 10.40 -37.78
CA CYS A 203 42.95 10.30 -36.53
C CYS A 203 42.91 11.66 -35.81
N PHE A 204 42.34 11.73 -34.62
CA PHE A 204 42.79 12.59 -33.51
C PHE A 204 42.08 12.14 -32.23
N CYS A 205 42.88 12.00 -31.16
CA CYS A 205 42.59 11.56 -29.79
C CYS A 205 42.71 10.05 -29.54
#